data_AF-A0A2W6Y5C8-F1
#
_entry.id   AF-A0A2W6Y5C8-F1
#
_cell.length_a   1.000
_cell.length_b   1.000
_cell.length_c   1.000
_cell.angle_alpha   90.00
_cell.angle_beta   90.00
_cell.angle_gamma   90.00
#
_symmetry.space_group_name_H-M   'P 1'
#
loop_
_entity.id
_entity.type
_entity.pdbx_description
1 polymer ?
#
loop_
_entity_poly.entity_id
_entity_poly.type
_entity_poly.pdbx_seq_one_letter_code
_entity_poly.pdbx_strand_id
1 'polypeptide(L)' 'MSIKSNKDIKVAEVYDASGKLLKQTDSKTIDMSKLPAGSYILKITFADGSLLDKKIIKN' A
#
# COMPACT_ATOMS: atom_id res chain seq x y z
N MET A 1 5.93 -17.97 1.26
CA MET A 1 4.63 -17.87 1.95
C MET A 1 3.68 -17.10 1.05
N SER A 2 2.77 -17.79 0.38
CA SER A 2 1.94 -17.20 -0.68
C SER A 2 0.60 -16.77 -0.09
N ILE A 3 0.38 -15.47 0.04
CA ILE A 3 -0.88 -14.91 0.52
C ILE A 3 -1.85 -14.91 -0.66
N LYS A 4 -2.76 -15.90 -0.71
CA LYS A 4 -3.92 -15.88 -1.61
C LYS A 4 -4.96 -14.93 -1.03
N SER A 5 -4.86 -13.64 -1.36
CA SER A 5 -5.93 -12.68 -1.08
C SER A 5 -6.93 -12.71 -2.24
N ASN A 6 -8.13 -13.25 -1.98
CA ASN A 6 -9.21 -13.48 -2.94
C ASN A 6 -10.06 -12.22 -3.20
N LYS A 7 -9.58 -11.04 -2.82
CA LYS A 7 -10.20 -9.74 -3.14
C LYS A 7 -9.40 -9.06 -4.24
N ASP A 8 -10.08 -8.66 -5.30
CA ASP A 8 -9.51 -7.78 -6.31
C ASP A 8 -9.23 -6.41 -5.69
N ILE A 9 -7.98 -5.97 -5.85
CA ILE A 9 -7.57 -4.66 -5.42
C ILE A 9 -7.97 -3.70 -6.53
N LYS A 10 -8.66 -2.61 -6.17
CA LYS A 10 -8.94 -1.53 -7.10
C LYS A 10 -7.72 -0.64 -7.23
N VAL A 11 -7.16 -0.24 -6.10
CA VAL A 11 -5.92 0.55 -6.05
C VAL A 11 -5.24 0.40 -4.69
N ALA A 12 -3.92 0.38 -4.68
CA ALA A 12 -3.05 0.46 -3.53
C ALA A 12 -2.16 1.70 -3.66
N GLU A 13 -2.12 2.51 -2.62
CA GLU A 13 -1.49 3.82 -2.56
C GLU A 13 -0.56 3.89 -1.35
N VAL A 14 0.67 4.33 -1.54
CA VAL A 14 1.65 4.52 -0.47
C VAL A 14 1.89 6.00 -0.28
N TYR A 15 1.69 6.45 0.94
CA TYR A 15 1.89 7.81 1.39
C TYR A 15 3.08 7.89 2.33
N ASP A 16 3.81 9.00 2.32
CA ASP A 16 4.81 9.30 3.35
C ASP A 16 4.16 9.87 4.62
N ALA A 17 4.97 10.10 5.65
CA ALA A 17 4.54 10.69 6.92
C ALA A 17 3.96 12.11 6.78
N SER A 18 4.25 12.80 5.67
CA SER A 18 3.71 14.13 5.36
C SER A 18 2.35 14.05 4.64
N GLY A 19 1.87 12.84 4.33
CA GLY A 19 0.64 12.62 3.56
C GLY A 19 0.83 12.77 2.04
N LYS A 20 2.08 12.82 1.55
CA LYS A 20 2.36 12.87 0.11
C LYS A 20 2.28 11.46 -0.49
N LEU A 21 1.51 11.31 -1.56
CA LEU A 21 1.46 10.09 -2.35
C LEU A 21 2.82 9.84 -3.02
N LEU A 22 3.46 8.72 -2.67
CA LEU A 22 4.74 8.30 -3.22
C LEU A 22 4.58 7.28 -4.35
N LYS A 23 3.62 6.36 -4.21
CA LYS A 23 3.35 5.30 -5.20
C LYS A 23 1.88 4.94 -5.23
N GLN A 24 1.41 4.57 -6.41
CA GLN A 24 0.08 4.01 -6.64
C GLN A 24 0.21 2.81 -7.58
N THR A 25 -0.54 1.74 -7.33
CA THR A 25 -0.64 0.58 -8.21
C THR A 25 -2.01 -0.09 -8.06
N ASP A 26 -2.52 -0.65 -9.13
CA ASP A 26 -3.67 -1.55 -9.19
C ASP A 26 -3.26 -3.03 -8.97
N SER A 27 -1.95 -3.30 -8.85
CA SER A 27 -1.42 -4.63 -8.58
C SER A 27 -1.56 -5.04 -7.11
N LYS A 28 -1.61 -6.35 -6.87
CA LYS A 28 -1.52 -6.95 -5.52
C LYS A 28 -0.15 -6.80 -4.86
N THR A 29 0.83 -6.26 -5.59
CA THR A 29 2.20 -6.05 -5.13
C THR A 29 2.63 -4.60 -5.35
N ILE A 30 3.14 -3.97 -4.29
CA ILE A 30 3.76 -2.65 -4.36
C ILE A 30 5.21 -2.75 -3.88
N ASP A 31 6.15 -2.42 -4.75
CA ASP A 31 7.57 -2.46 -4.41
C ASP A 31 7.95 -1.21 -3.61
N MET A 32 8.32 -1.39 -2.34
CA MET A 32 8.78 -0.34 -1.44
C MET A 32 10.29 -0.42 -1.16
N SER A 33 11.03 -1.22 -1.91
CA SER A 33 12.46 -1.48 -1.67
C SER A 33 13.31 -0.23 -1.90
N LYS A 34 12.92 0.61 -2.87
CA LYS A 34 13.62 1.87 -3.21
C LYS A 34 13.25 3.06 -2.31
N LEU A 35 12.32 2.88 -1.36
CA LEU A 35 11.95 3.94 -0.43
C LEU A 35 12.96 4.00 0.73
N PRO A 36 13.37 5.19 1.17
CA PRO A 36 14.28 5.34 2.31
C PRO A 36 13.67 4.80 3.61
N ALA A 37 14.49 4.64 4.64
CA ALA A 37 13.98 4.36 5.99
C ALA A 37 13.03 5.49 6.42
N GLY A 38 11.91 5.13 7.05
CA GLY A 38 10.86 6.08 7.41
C GLY A 38 9.51 5.43 7.68
N SER A 39 8.54 6.27 8.02
CA SER A 39 7.15 5.86 8.23
C SER A 39 6.33 6.12 6.97
N TYR A 40 5.57 5.10 6.57
CA TYR A 40 4.70 5.11 5.41
C TYR A 40 3.29 4.67 5.79
N ILE A 41 2.30 5.13 5.03
CA ILE A 41 0.91 4.69 5.14
C ILE A 41 0.53 4.04 3.82
N LEU A 42 0.20 2.75 3.87
CA LEU A 42 -0.36 2.02 2.75
C LEU A 42 -1.88 2.06 2.85
N LYS A 43 -2.53 2.70 1.89
CA LYS A 43 -3.97 2.65 1.70
C LYS A 43 -4.30 1.67 0.58
N ILE A 44 -5.26 0.79 0.79
CA ILE A 44 -5.74 -0.15 -0.23
C ILE A 44 -7.23 0.04 -0.35
N THR A 45 -7.69 0.40 -1.54
CA THR A 45 -9.09 0.35 -1.93
C THR A 45 -9.34 -0.95 -2.66
N PHE A 46 -10.25 -1.75 -2.13
CA PHE A 46 -10.69 -2.98 -2.76
C PHE A 46 -11.82 -2.71 -3.77
N ALA A 47 -12.04 -3.65 -4.69
CA ALA A 47 -13.11 -3.53 -5.69
C ALA A 47 -14.52 -3.49 -5.06
N ASP A 48 -14.69 -4.04 -3.86
CA ASP A 48 -15.93 -3.98 -3.08
C ASP A 48 -16.16 -2.62 -2.39
N GLY A 49 -15.25 -1.66 -2.56
CA GLY A 49 -15.29 -0.34 -1.95
C GLY A 49 -14.75 -0.30 -0.52
N SER A 50 -14.31 -1.43 0.05
CA SER A 50 -13.66 -1.43 1.36
C SER A 50 -12.27 -0.79 1.29
N LEU A 51 -11.88 -0.15 2.39
CA LEU A 51 -10.59 0.51 2.54
C LEU A 51 -9.78 -0.21 3.62
N LEU A 52 -8.49 -0.38 3.38
CA LEU A 52 -7.53 -0.86 4.36
C LEU A 52 -6.39 0.13 4.45
N ASP A 53 -6.20 0.68 5.64
CA ASP A 53 -5.09 1.56 5.98
C ASP A 53 -4.10 0.80 6.86
N LYS A 54 -2.83 0.77 6.45
CA LYS A 54 -1.76 0.11 7.20
C LYS A 54 -0.54 1.01 7.32
N LYS A 55 -0.13 1.28 8.56
CA LYS A 55 1.14 1.95 8.85
C LYS A 55 2.31 0.97 8.67
N ILE A 56 3.33 1.40 7.97
CA ILE A 56 4.55 0.64 7.67
C ILE A 56 5.74 1.45 8.17
N ILE A 57 6.60 0.85 8.99
CA ILE A 57 7.84 1.47 9.46
C ILE A 57 8.97 0.70 8.81
N LYS A 58 9.74 1.38 7.96
CA LYS A 58 10.93 0.83 7.30
C LYS A 58 12.15 1.35 8.06
N ASN A 59 12.92 0.43 8.64
CA ASN A 59 14.23 0.71 9.25
C ASN A 59 15.35 0.30 8.30
#